data_AF-A0A944NA28-F1
#
_entry.id   AF-A0A944NA28-F1
#
_cell.length_a   1.000
_cell.length_b   1.000
_cell.length_c   1.000
_cell.angle_alpha   90.00
_cell.angle_beta   90.00
_cell.angle_gamma   90.00
#
_symmetry.space_group_name_H-M   'P 1'
#
loop_
_entity.id
_entity.type
_entity.pdbx_description
1 polymer ?
#
loop_
_entity_poly.entity_id
_entity_poly.type
_entity_poly.pdbx_seq_one_letter_code
_entity_poly.pdbx_strand_id
1 'polypeptide(L)'
;MIFKQTIIIHLMLMVIAIYSLASQANTSFLPRSLVTVDQLIEEFRGGLTTKVKDLSSNYIATVSSGSIIFTSHEDVGCPYRPMKSGTTLAQVRLHVEQSEGRQLEVARYFACGGKLSLIEEVVTKGKNLTPVAWGKFIQGKRTFALQKGEDFRLYRLSNSKQQELFKVIIQRMDNGKVMNMTFFIRQAKFLTIRYQFEKSLTRAIFTSHGFKVSYHLKHSSWDIDTFEKDNRGFAKLVVNAYATPVGKVDYILNGSLMSQGAFQKFFQYTITRKTFEKIAKFIKSHLHVFPTTSFRQAGLTNTRFLDELKLAHIRLVNNTEINMVKDTVRQYIQAIEEGTIKIDDRRPKE
;
A
#
# COMPACT_ATOMS: atom_id res chain seq x y z
N MET A 1 -4.93 -54.58 41.02
CA MET A 1 -4.26 -53.97 39.85
C MET A 1 -5.25 -53.48 38.76
N ILE A 2 -6.49 -53.98 38.72
CA ILE A 2 -7.49 -53.66 37.67
C ILE A 2 -8.10 -52.25 37.81
N PHE A 3 -8.19 -51.68 39.03
CA PHE A 3 -8.82 -50.37 39.26
C PHE A 3 -8.00 -49.14 38.80
N LYS A 4 -6.68 -49.26 38.61
CA LYS A 4 -5.84 -48.13 38.14
C LYS A 4 -5.89 -47.97 36.61
N GLN A 5 -6.19 -49.03 35.86
CA GLN A 5 -6.27 -48.96 34.39
C GLN A 5 -7.54 -48.27 33.90
N THR A 6 -8.68 -48.45 34.57
CA THR A 6 -9.96 -47.84 34.18
C THR A 6 -9.98 -46.31 34.30
N ILE A 7 -9.33 -45.77 35.35
CA ILE A 7 -9.22 -44.32 35.57
C ILE A 7 -8.32 -43.67 34.51
N ILE A 8 -7.21 -44.31 34.12
CA ILE A 8 -6.30 -43.80 33.09
C ILE A 8 -6.98 -43.78 31.71
N ILE A 9 -7.79 -44.80 31.40
CA ILE A 9 -8.55 -44.86 30.13
C ILE A 9 -9.62 -43.76 30.07
N HIS A 10 -10.32 -43.48 31.17
CA HIS A 10 -11.30 -42.38 31.23
C HIS A 10 -10.65 -41.00 31.17
N LEU A 11 -9.47 -40.83 31.79
CA LEU A 11 -8.70 -39.59 31.71
C LEU A 11 -8.17 -39.35 30.28
N MET A 12 -7.70 -40.40 29.59
CA MET A 12 -7.26 -40.29 28.19
C MET A 12 -8.43 -39.99 27.24
N LEU A 13 -9.61 -40.60 27.44
CA LEU A 13 -10.80 -40.29 26.65
C LEU A 13 -11.31 -38.86 26.89
N MET A 14 -11.22 -38.33 28.11
CA MET A 14 -11.55 -36.94 28.40
C MET A 14 -10.55 -35.97 27.77
N VAL A 15 -9.25 -36.27 27.79
CA VAL A 15 -8.22 -35.44 27.14
C VAL A 15 -8.39 -35.45 25.62
N ILE A 16 -8.74 -36.58 25.00
CA ILE A 16 -9.06 -36.65 23.56
C ILE A 16 -10.35 -35.88 23.23
N ALA A 17 -11.36 -35.89 24.10
CA ALA A 17 -12.59 -35.10 23.93
C ALA A 17 -12.35 -33.58 24.07
N ILE A 18 -11.46 -33.17 24.98
CA ILE A 18 -11.10 -31.75 25.17
C ILE A 18 -10.21 -31.24 24.01
N TYR A 19 -9.34 -32.09 23.45
CA TYR A 19 -8.54 -31.72 22.26
C TYR A 19 -9.34 -31.75 20.95
N SER A 20 -10.42 -32.54 20.85
CA SER A 20 -11.30 -32.55 19.67
C SER A 20 -12.36 -31.43 19.66
N LEU A 21 -12.60 -30.78 20.80
CA LEU A 21 -13.45 -29.58 20.91
C LEU A 21 -12.69 -28.26 20.70
N ALA A 22 -11.37 -28.30 20.58
CA ALA A 22 -10.56 -27.19 20.06
C ALA A 22 -10.44 -27.24 18.52
N SER A 23 -11.56 -27.52 17.86
CA SER A 23 -11.81 -27.02 16.50
C SER A 23 -11.87 -25.49 16.59
N GLN A 24 -10.70 -24.86 16.70
CA GLN A 24 -10.57 -23.49 16.26
C GLN A 24 -10.99 -23.52 14.80
N ALA A 25 -12.14 -22.92 14.52
CA ALA A 25 -12.61 -22.70 13.17
C ALA A 25 -11.46 -22.06 12.40
N ASN A 26 -10.75 -22.88 11.61
CA ASN A 26 -9.78 -22.42 10.64
C ASN A 26 -10.58 -21.63 9.61
N THR A 27 -10.81 -20.34 9.89
CA THR A 27 -11.33 -19.42 8.89
C THR A 27 -10.39 -19.51 7.70
N SER A 28 -10.91 -19.88 6.54
CA SER A 28 -10.08 -19.97 5.34
C SER A 28 -9.40 -18.66 5.07
N PHE A 29 -8.08 -18.70 4.97
CA PHE A 29 -7.32 -17.52 4.62
C PHE A 29 -7.52 -17.24 3.13
N LEU A 30 -7.77 -15.98 2.81
CA LEU A 30 -7.72 -15.53 1.43
C LEU A 30 -6.31 -15.77 0.87
N PRO A 31 -6.17 -16.04 -0.44
CA PRO A 31 -4.87 -16.22 -1.07
C PRO A 31 -3.94 -15.03 -0.78
N ARG A 32 -2.67 -15.31 -0.47
CA ARG A 32 -1.64 -14.27 -0.29
C ARG A 32 -1.41 -13.41 -1.55
N SER A 33 -1.84 -13.91 -2.70
CA SER A 33 -1.80 -13.21 -3.98
C SER A 33 -2.80 -12.06 -4.10
N LEU A 34 -3.75 -11.92 -3.15
CA LEU A 34 -4.66 -10.77 -3.14
C LEU A 34 -3.97 -9.52 -2.59
N VAL A 35 -4.18 -8.41 -3.29
CA VAL A 35 -3.62 -7.12 -2.91
C VAL A 35 -4.30 -6.62 -1.64
N THR A 36 -3.48 -6.19 -0.68
CA THR A 36 -3.92 -5.58 0.59
C THR A 36 -4.16 -4.09 0.43
N VAL A 37 -4.90 -3.48 1.38
CA VAL A 37 -5.09 -2.02 1.39
C VAL A 37 -3.76 -1.25 1.51
N ASP A 38 -2.82 -1.79 2.28
CA ASP A 38 -1.49 -1.19 2.46
C ASP A 38 -0.73 -1.17 1.13
N GLN A 39 -0.75 -2.28 0.39
CA GLN A 39 -0.15 -2.35 -0.95
C GLN A 39 -0.81 -1.37 -1.93
N LEU A 40 -2.15 -1.30 -1.96
CA LEU A 40 -2.87 -0.36 -2.83
C LEU A 40 -2.53 1.11 -2.53
N ILE A 41 -2.39 1.47 -1.25
CA ILE A 41 -2.02 2.84 -0.88
C ILE A 41 -0.55 3.11 -1.22
N GLU A 42 0.34 2.14 -1.03
CA GLU A 42 1.76 2.31 -1.32
C GLU A 42 2.05 2.50 -2.82
N GLU A 43 1.20 2.00 -3.73
CA GLU A 43 1.31 2.25 -5.18
C GLU A 43 1.47 3.73 -5.54
N PHE A 44 0.79 4.62 -4.80
CA PHE A 44 0.90 6.06 -5.00
C PHE A 44 1.72 6.75 -3.90
N ARG A 45 1.60 6.29 -2.65
CA ARG A 45 2.29 6.90 -1.50
C ARG A 45 3.78 6.64 -1.52
N GLY A 46 4.24 5.58 -2.19
CA GLY A 46 5.65 5.24 -2.33
C GLY A 46 6.49 6.38 -2.90
N GLY A 47 5.96 7.18 -3.84
CA GLY A 47 6.66 8.36 -4.34
C GLY A 47 6.93 9.42 -3.27
N LEU A 48 5.98 9.63 -2.35
CA LEU A 48 6.12 10.54 -1.21
C LEU A 48 7.13 10.02 -0.21
N THR A 49 7.05 8.73 0.13
CA THR A 49 8.03 8.04 0.99
C THR A 49 9.45 8.16 0.44
N THR A 50 9.62 7.87 -0.86
CA THR A 50 10.91 8.00 -1.55
C THR A 50 11.42 9.42 -1.51
N LYS A 51 10.56 10.42 -1.75
CA LYS A 51 11.01 11.82 -1.70
C LYS A 51 11.54 12.22 -0.33
N VAL A 52 10.90 11.79 0.76
CA VAL A 52 11.39 12.07 2.13
C VAL A 52 12.74 11.38 2.39
N LYS A 53 12.91 10.14 1.91
CA LYS A 53 14.19 9.43 1.99
C LYS A 53 15.29 10.14 1.20
N ASP A 54 15.00 10.55 -0.04
CA ASP A 54 15.95 11.26 -0.88
C ASP A 54 16.38 12.59 -0.23
N LEU A 55 15.44 13.33 0.37
CA LEU A 55 15.78 14.54 1.12
C LEU A 55 16.73 14.24 2.29
N SER A 56 16.48 13.15 3.02
CA SER A 56 17.31 12.74 4.15
C SER A 56 18.71 12.30 3.73
N SER A 57 18.86 11.74 2.53
CA SER A 57 20.15 11.30 1.99
C SER A 57 20.98 12.42 1.35
N ASN A 58 20.32 13.48 0.86
CA ASN A 58 20.99 14.56 0.12
C ASN A 58 21.16 15.85 0.94
N TYR A 59 20.45 16.00 2.05
CA TYR A 59 20.41 17.23 2.85
C TYR A 59 20.58 16.94 4.34
N ILE A 60 20.90 17.98 5.09
CA ILE A 60 21.03 17.91 6.55
C ILE A 60 19.62 17.80 7.14
N ALA A 61 19.33 16.66 7.74
CA ALA A 61 18.07 16.38 8.41
C ALA A 61 18.16 16.70 9.90
N THR A 62 17.45 17.74 10.34
CA THR A 62 17.25 18.00 11.77
C THR A 62 15.93 17.39 12.22
N VAL A 63 16.00 16.37 13.06
CA VAL A 63 14.82 15.64 13.55
C VAL A 63 14.46 16.12 14.95
N SER A 64 13.19 16.42 15.16
CA SER A 64 12.60 16.76 16.45
C SER A 64 11.32 15.95 16.68
N SER A 65 10.69 16.08 17.85
CA SER A 65 9.41 15.43 18.12
C SER A 65 8.35 15.90 17.11
N GLY A 66 7.88 14.97 16.27
CA GLY A 66 6.83 15.24 15.28
C GLY A 66 7.27 16.12 14.11
N SER A 67 8.55 16.45 13.93
CA SER A 67 8.98 17.17 12.73
C SER A 67 10.40 16.87 12.27
N ILE A 68 10.61 16.95 10.96
CA ILE A 68 11.92 16.85 10.31
C ILE A 68 12.09 18.03 9.37
N ILE A 69 13.22 18.72 9.49
CA ILE A 69 13.58 19.90 8.71
C ILE A 69 14.81 19.57 7.88
N PHE A 70 14.80 19.94 6.60
CA PHE A 70 15.91 19.72 5.67
C PHE A 70 16.57 21.04 5.31
N THR A 71 17.89 21.11 5.46
CA THR A 71 18.74 22.29 5.14
C THR A 71 19.97 21.87 4.34
N SER A 72 20.68 22.83 3.75
CA SER A 72 21.91 22.60 2.97
C SER A 72 22.98 23.61 3.35
N HIS A 73 24.26 23.23 3.27
CA HIS A 73 25.39 24.15 3.38
C HIS A 73 25.71 24.89 2.08
N GLU A 74 25.10 24.48 0.97
CA GLU A 74 25.23 25.10 -0.36
C GLU A 74 23.88 25.65 -0.83
N ASP A 75 23.93 26.56 -1.80
CA ASP A 75 22.73 27.05 -2.49
C ASP A 75 22.09 25.92 -3.30
N VAL A 76 20.77 25.77 -3.19
CA VAL A 76 20.02 24.64 -3.78
C VAL A 76 19.00 25.13 -4.80
N GLY A 77 18.98 24.50 -5.96
CA GLY A 77 17.96 24.73 -6.98
C GLY A 77 16.56 24.28 -6.52
N CYS A 78 15.62 25.21 -6.47
CA CYS A 78 14.19 24.90 -6.42
C CYS A 78 13.49 25.38 -7.70
N PRO A 79 12.36 24.77 -8.11
CA PRO A 79 11.75 24.98 -9.44
C PRO A 79 11.39 26.41 -9.84
N TYR A 80 11.44 27.37 -8.91
CA TYR A 80 11.08 28.78 -9.16
C TYR A 80 12.07 29.80 -8.61
N ARG A 81 13.05 29.36 -7.82
CA ARG A 81 14.13 30.21 -7.28
C ARG A 81 15.21 29.34 -6.61
N PRO A 82 16.48 29.71 -6.65
CA PRO A 82 17.48 29.11 -5.77
C PRO A 82 17.17 29.45 -4.30
N MET A 83 17.48 28.51 -3.41
CA MET A 83 17.40 28.68 -1.96
C MET A 83 18.82 28.85 -1.44
N LYS A 84 19.05 29.87 -0.60
CA LYS A 84 20.37 30.14 -0.02
C LYS A 84 20.79 29.05 0.96
N SER A 85 22.09 28.84 1.08
CA SER A 85 22.70 28.04 2.15
C SER A 85 22.14 28.38 3.54
N GLY A 86 22.01 27.36 4.38
CA GLY A 86 21.47 27.43 5.75
C GLY A 86 19.96 27.58 5.84
N THR A 87 19.25 27.84 4.73
CA THR A 87 17.79 28.01 4.76
C THR A 87 17.05 26.67 4.79
N THR A 88 15.82 26.68 5.33
CA THR A 88 14.93 25.51 5.28
C THR A 88 14.47 25.25 3.85
N LEU A 89 14.83 24.09 3.31
CA LEU A 89 14.48 23.64 1.97
C LEU A 89 13.14 22.91 1.94
N ALA A 90 12.91 22.05 2.93
CA ALA A 90 11.68 21.28 3.07
C ALA A 90 11.44 20.94 4.54
N GLN A 91 10.19 20.65 4.87
CA GLN A 91 9.82 20.22 6.22
C GLN A 91 8.66 19.24 6.17
N VAL A 92 8.70 18.23 7.03
CA VAL A 92 7.55 17.37 7.31
C VAL A 92 7.17 17.54 8.78
N ARG A 93 5.89 17.80 9.05
CA ARG A 93 5.34 17.89 10.41
C ARG A 93 4.24 16.86 10.57
N LEU A 94 4.24 16.11 11.66
CA LEU A 94 3.16 15.22 12.07
C LEU A 94 2.55 15.78 13.36
N HIS A 95 1.25 16.06 13.29
CA HIS A 95 0.44 16.41 14.45
C HIS A 95 -0.46 15.23 14.80
N VAL A 96 -0.59 14.94 16.10
CA VAL A 96 -1.42 13.84 16.60
C VAL A 96 -2.35 14.39 17.66
N GLU A 97 -3.65 14.15 17.49
CA GLU A 97 -4.67 14.44 18.48
C GLU A 97 -5.33 13.13 18.90
N GLN A 98 -5.44 12.92 20.20
CA GLN A 98 -6.09 11.74 20.76
C GLN A 98 -7.20 12.18 21.70
N SER A 99 -8.36 11.58 21.50
CA SER A 99 -9.57 11.77 22.28
C SER A 99 -10.19 10.40 22.56
N GLU A 100 -11.16 10.34 23.47
CA GLU A 100 -11.81 9.08 23.80
C GLU A 100 -12.41 8.44 22.54
N GLY A 101 -12.01 7.20 22.24
CA GLY A 101 -12.49 6.44 21.10
C GLY A 101 -12.09 6.97 19.72
N ARG A 102 -11.25 8.01 19.62
CA ARG A 102 -10.85 8.64 18.36
C ARG A 102 -9.43 9.19 18.38
N GLN A 103 -8.69 8.91 17.31
CA GLN A 103 -7.35 9.43 17.05
C GLN A 103 -7.32 10.11 15.68
N LEU A 104 -6.69 11.29 15.61
CA LEU A 104 -6.44 12.05 14.39
C LEU A 104 -4.93 12.24 14.23
N GLU A 105 -4.42 11.93 13.05
CA GLU A 105 -3.04 12.18 12.67
C GLU A 105 -3.02 13.03 11.41
N VAL A 106 -2.30 14.14 11.44
CA VAL A 106 -2.19 15.07 10.30
C VAL A 106 -0.72 15.33 10.00
N ALA A 107 -0.25 14.76 8.89
CA ALA A 107 1.05 15.06 8.35
C ALA A 107 0.97 16.16 7.28
N ARG A 108 1.84 17.16 7.40
CA ARG A 108 1.95 18.30 6.47
C ARG A 108 3.33 18.32 5.85
N TYR A 109 3.37 18.38 4.52
CA TYR A 109 4.59 18.36 3.74
C TYR A 109 4.82 19.73 3.11
N PHE A 110 5.84 20.43 3.59
CA PHE A 110 6.26 21.74 3.14
C PHE A 110 7.47 21.60 2.22
N ALA A 111 7.37 22.22 1.05
CA ALA A 111 8.41 22.25 0.03
C ALA A 111 9.20 23.56 0.10
N CYS A 112 9.96 23.86 -0.97
CA CYS A 112 10.82 25.04 -1.04
C CYS A 112 10.10 26.33 -0.68
N GLY A 113 10.76 27.15 0.15
CA GLY A 113 10.22 28.42 0.62
C GLY A 113 9.04 28.28 1.57
N GLY A 114 8.91 27.14 2.27
CA GLY A 114 7.85 26.91 3.25
C GLY A 114 6.46 26.69 2.66
N LYS A 115 6.36 26.42 1.35
CA LYS A 115 5.07 26.21 0.68
C LYS A 115 4.51 24.84 1.06
N LEU A 116 3.35 24.81 1.71
CA LEU A 116 2.60 23.57 1.91
C LEU A 116 2.26 22.97 0.53
N SER A 117 2.55 21.68 0.33
CA SER A 117 2.25 20.97 -0.92
C SER A 117 1.17 19.91 -0.73
N LEU A 118 1.32 19.07 0.30
CA LEU A 118 0.45 17.93 0.58
C LEU A 118 0.09 17.85 2.06
N ILE A 119 -1.10 17.33 2.33
CA ILE A 119 -1.63 17.04 3.65
C ILE A 119 -2.11 15.58 3.66
N GLU A 120 -1.53 14.75 4.51
CA GLU A 120 -1.97 13.37 4.78
C GLU A 120 -2.71 13.36 6.11
N GLU A 121 -3.98 12.96 6.10
CA GLU A 121 -4.85 12.89 7.27
C GLU A 121 -5.29 11.44 7.49
N VAL A 122 -5.15 10.96 8.73
CA VAL A 122 -5.70 9.68 9.17
C VAL A 122 -6.55 9.85 10.40
N VAL A 123 -7.80 9.40 10.30
CA VAL A 123 -8.74 9.34 11.42
C VAL A 123 -8.99 7.88 11.74
N THR A 124 -8.69 7.46 12.96
CA THR A 124 -8.99 6.12 13.46
C THR A 124 -10.00 6.23 14.59
N LYS A 125 -11.00 5.34 14.62
CA LYS A 125 -11.92 5.18 15.75
C LYS A 125 -11.86 3.75 16.27
N GLY A 126 -12.24 3.58 17.54
CA GLY A 126 -12.27 2.29 18.21
C GLY A 126 -11.62 2.34 19.60
N LYS A 127 -11.13 1.20 20.06
CA LYS A 127 -10.55 1.02 21.41
C LYS A 127 -9.03 0.81 21.32
N ASN A 128 -8.31 1.21 22.37
CA ASN A 128 -6.86 1.03 22.51
C ASN A 128 -6.07 1.59 21.31
N LEU A 129 -6.42 2.81 20.89
CA LEU A 129 -5.81 3.46 19.73
C LEU A 129 -4.37 3.87 20.05
N THR A 130 -3.45 3.46 19.18
CA THR A 130 -2.03 3.82 19.28
C THR A 130 -1.63 4.66 18.07
N PRO A 131 -1.04 5.86 18.29
CA PRO A 131 -0.55 6.67 17.18
C PRO A 131 0.66 6.05 16.49
N VAL A 132 0.82 6.37 15.21
CA VAL A 132 2.04 5.99 14.49
C VAL A 132 3.25 6.60 15.20
N ALA A 133 4.20 5.74 15.59
CA ALA A 133 5.44 6.22 16.17
C ALA A 133 6.18 7.10 15.14
N TRP A 134 6.66 8.27 15.56
CA TRP A 134 7.34 9.23 14.69
C TRP A 134 8.48 8.59 13.86
N GLY A 135 9.31 7.75 14.50
CA GLY A 135 10.39 7.01 13.82
C GLY A 135 9.90 6.05 12.73
N LYS A 136 8.72 5.45 12.88
CA LYS A 136 8.11 4.61 11.84
C LYS A 136 7.54 5.47 10.71
N PHE A 137 6.88 6.58 11.05
CA PHE A 137 6.32 7.52 10.10
C PHE A 137 7.38 8.08 9.13
N ILE A 138 8.52 8.56 9.64
CA ILE A 138 9.60 9.12 8.79
C ILE A 138 10.27 8.06 7.91
N GLN A 139 10.24 6.79 8.31
CA GLN A 139 10.71 5.66 7.47
C GLN A 139 9.68 5.27 6.38
N GLY A 140 8.52 5.93 6.36
CA GLY A 140 7.38 5.60 5.51
C GLY A 140 6.62 4.35 5.97
N LYS A 141 7.00 3.73 7.09
CA LYS A 141 6.39 2.50 7.60
C LYS A 141 5.08 2.82 8.29
N ARG A 142 3.98 2.56 7.60
CA ARG A 142 2.62 2.79 8.09
C ARG A 142 1.70 1.68 7.61
N THR A 143 0.79 1.24 8.48
CA THR A 143 -0.32 0.37 8.09
C THR A 143 -1.61 1.17 8.06
N PHE A 144 -2.46 0.85 7.09
CA PHE A 144 -3.78 1.39 6.87
C PHE A 144 -4.85 0.34 7.15
N ALA A 145 -4.50 -0.95 7.19
CA ALA A 145 -5.40 -2.00 7.68
C ALA A 145 -5.83 -1.77 9.14
N LEU A 146 -7.10 -2.07 9.44
CA LEU A 146 -7.65 -1.97 10.79
C LEU A 146 -6.97 -2.97 11.72
N GLN A 147 -6.51 -2.49 12.86
CA GLN A 147 -5.92 -3.29 13.93
C GLN A 147 -7.01 -3.85 14.85
N LYS A 148 -6.61 -4.73 15.77
CA LYS A 148 -7.53 -5.28 16.78
C LYS A 148 -8.08 -4.14 17.65
N GLY A 149 -9.40 -4.05 17.79
CA GLY A 149 -10.07 -3.00 18.55
C GLY A 149 -10.47 -1.76 17.73
N GLU A 150 -9.98 -1.63 16.50
CA GLU A 150 -10.37 -0.54 15.58
C GLU A 150 -11.61 -0.92 14.75
N ASP A 151 -12.57 0.00 14.68
CA ASP A 151 -13.82 -0.17 13.93
C ASP A 151 -13.86 0.66 12.65
N PHE A 152 -13.09 1.76 12.59
CA PHE A 152 -13.10 2.70 11.49
C PHE A 152 -11.72 3.29 11.27
N ARG A 153 -11.34 3.44 10.00
CA ARG A 153 -10.20 4.25 9.58
C ARG A 153 -10.51 5.00 8.30
N LEU A 154 -10.24 6.30 8.30
CA LEU A 154 -10.19 7.13 7.11
C LEU A 154 -8.75 7.52 6.85
N TYR A 155 -8.29 7.35 5.62
CA TYR A 155 -7.08 7.98 5.11
C TYR A 155 -7.46 8.93 3.99
N ARG A 156 -6.94 10.16 4.05
CA ARG A 156 -7.17 11.20 3.07
C ARG A 156 -5.86 11.88 2.72
N LEU A 157 -5.62 12.05 1.43
CA LEU A 157 -4.55 12.89 0.92
C LEU A 157 -5.16 14.09 0.21
N SER A 158 -4.75 15.28 0.59
CA SER A 158 -5.21 16.55 0.01
C SER A 158 -4.05 17.44 -0.40
N ASN A 159 -4.32 18.39 -1.30
CA ASN A 159 -3.36 19.44 -1.63
C ASN A 159 -3.37 20.58 -0.59
N SER A 160 -2.56 21.61 -0.83
CA SER A 160 -2.44 22.79 0.03
C SER A 160 -3.72 23.63 0.18
N LYS A 161 -4.68 23.49 -0.74
CA LYS A 161 -6.01 24.11 -0.66
C LYS A 161 -7.05 23.18 -0.02
N GLN A 162 -6.61 22.10 0.63
CA GLN A 162 -7.45 21.05 1.21
C GLN A 162 -8.36 20.33 0.19
N GLN A 163 -8.06 20.42 -1.10
CA GLN A 163 -8.78 19.64 -2.10
C GLN A 163 -8.34 18.18 -2.01
N GLU A 164 -9.28 17.29 -1.73
CA GLU A 164 -9.06 15.84 -1.65
C GLU A 164 -8.53 15.32 -2.98
N LEU A 165 -7.32 14.75 -2.98
CA LEU A 165 -6.73 14.04 -4.12
C LEU A 165 -7.13 12.56 -4.10
N PHE A 166 -7.09 11.96 -2.91
CA PHE A 166 -7.44 10.57 -2.67
C PHE A 166 -8.05 10.42 -1.28
N LYS A 167 -9.00 9.49 -1.14
CA LYS A 167 -9.54 9.08 0.16
C LYS A 167 -9.87 7.60 0.14
N VAL A 168 -9.62 6.92 1.25
CA VAL A 168 -10.16 5.59 1.53
C VAL A 168 -10.84 5.60 2.90
N ILE A 169 -11.99 4.95 2.98
CA ILE A 169 -12.74 4.72 4.20
C ILE A 169 -12.79 3.22 4.42
N ILE A 170 -12.37 2.77 5.61
CA ILE A 170 -12.32 1.37 6.02
C ILE A 170 -13.19 1.23 7.26
N GLN A 171 -14.12 0.28 7.22
CA GLN A 171 -15.11 0.06 8.27
C GLN A 171 -15.25 -1.41 8.59
N ARG A 172 -15.25 -1.72 9.88
CA ARG A 172 -15.64 -3.02 10.42
C ARG A 172 -17.14 -3.00 10.71
N MET A 173 -17.86 -3.97 10.17
CA MET A 173 -19.31 -4.12 10.30
C MET A 173 -19.64 -5.52 10.83
N ASP A 174 -20.91 -5.73 11.20
CA ASP A 174 -21.45 -7.04 11.59
C ASP A 174 -20.60 -7.75 12.67
N ASN A 175 -20.22 -7.02 13.73
CA ASN A 175 -19.37 -7.49 14.82
C ASN A 175 -18.01 -8.07 14.35
N GLY A 176 -17.47 -7.56 13.25
CA GLY A 176 -16.18 -8.00 12.71
C GLY A 176 -16.27 -9.05 11.61
N LYS A 177 -17.47 -9.53 11.26
CA LYS A 177 -17.66 -10.48 10.15
C LYS A 177 -17.50 -9.83 8.79
N VAL A 178 -17.65 -8.51 8.69
CA VAL A 178 -17.52 -7.79 7.43
C VAL A 178 -16.51 -6.66 7.61
N MET A 179 -15.58 -6.56 6.66
CA MET A 179 -14.83 -5.31 6.46
C MET A 179 -15.17 -4.71 5.11
N ASN A 180 -15.52 -3.43 5.11
CA ASN A 180 -15.83 -2.67 3.91
C ASN A 180 -14.79 -1.56 3.72
N MET A 181 -14.26 -1.45 2.51
CA MET A 181 -13.31 -0.42 2.10
C MET A 181 -13.86 0.32 0.90
N THR A 182 -13.92 1.64 0.94
CA THR A 182 -14.39 2.45 -0.18
C THR A 182 -13.34 3.48 -0.54
N PHE A 183 -12.93 3.49 -1.81
CA PHE A 183 -11.87 4.32 -2.35
C PHE A 183 -12.44 5.41 -3.26
N PHE A 184 -11.86 6.59 -3.13
CA PHE A 184 -12.26 7.80 -3.82
C PHE A 184 -11.04 8.51 -4.41
N ILE A 185 -11.23 9.10 -5.59
CA ILE A 185 -10.31 10.02 -6.23
C ILE A 185 -11.07 11.31 -6.50
N ARG A 186 -10.61 12.45 -5.95
CA ARG A 186 -11.31 13.74 -6.06
C ARG A 186 -12.83 13.61 -5.78
N GLN A 187 -13.20 12.94 -4.68
CA GLN A 187 -14.59 12.63 -4.28
C GLN A 187 -15.35 11.61 -5.14
N ALA A 188 -14.86 11.22 -6.31
CA ALA A 188 -15.48 10.17 -7.12
C ALA A 188 -15.11 8.79 -6.58
N LYS A 189 -16.11 7.97 -6.22
CA LYS A 189 -15.92 6.59 -5.80
C LYS A 189 -15.49 5.74 -7.00
N PHE A 190 -14.38 5.04 -6.90
CA PHE A 190 -13.87 4.21 -8.01
C PHE A 190 -13.69 2.72 -7.66
N LEU A 191 -13.60 2.38 -6.37
CA LEU A 191 -13.43 1.00 -5.92
C LEU A 191 -14.09 0.78 -4.57
N THR A 192 -14.79 -0.33 -4.44
CA THR A 192 -15.24 -0.87 -3.15
C THR A 192 -14.66 -2.26 -2.97
N ILE A 193 -14.06 -2.55 -1.81
CA ILE A 193 -13.59 -3.87 -1.43
C ILE A 193 -14.36 -4.32 -0.19
N ARG A 194 -15.08 -5.43 -0.29
CA ARG A 194 -15.79 -6.04 0.84
C ARG A 194 -15.21 -7.40 1.15
N TYR A 195 -14.69 -7.56 2.37
CA TYR A 195 -14.32 -8.84 2.93
C TYR A 195 -15.46 -9.36 3.82
N GLN A 196 -15.81 -10.62 3.67
CA GLN A 196 -16.79 -11.32 4.49
C GLN A 196 -16.12 -12.57 5.06
N PHE A 197 -16.19 -12.74 6.37
CA PHE A 197 -15.56 -13.82 7.11
C PHE A 197 -16.66 -14.71 7.71
N GLU A 198 -16.83 -15.90 7.15
CA GLU A 198 -17.74 -16.93 7.65
C GLU A 198 -16.93 -18.19 7.99
N LYS A 199 -17.50 -19.08 8.80
CA LYS A 199 -16.80 -20.31 9.25
C LYS A 199 -16.39 -21.22 8.08
N SER A 200 -17.23 -21.31 7.05
CA SER A 200 -17.04 -22.20 5.90
C SER A 200 -16.44 -21.51 4.68
N LEU A 201 -16.42 -20.17 4.66
CA LEU A 201 -16.09 -19.38 3.49
C LEU A 201 -15.56 -18.01 3.91
N THR A 202 -14.41 -17.62 3.37
CA THR A 202 -13.98 -16.22 3.35
C THR A 202 -14.13 -15.68 1.93
N ARG A 203 -14.79 -14.54 1.79
CA ARG A 203 -15.07 -13.91 0.51
C ARG A 203 -14.46 -12.52 0.43
N ALA A 204 -13.79 -12.23 -0.69
CA ALA A 204 -13.39 -10.87 -1.07
C ALA A 204 -14.16 -10.43 -2.32
N ILE A 205 -14.77 -9.26 -2.28
CA ILE A 205 -15.57 -8.70 -3.38
C ILE A 205 -14.97 -7.35 -3.75
N PHE A 206 -14.41 -7.23 -4.94
CA PHE A 206 -13.88 -5.98 -5.50
C PHE A 206 -14.87 -5.47 -6.54
N THR A 207 -15.38 -4.27 -6.33
CA THR A 207 -16.34 -3.62 -7.22
C THR A 207 -15.72 -2.34 -7.76
N SER A 208 -15.33 -2.33 -9.03
CA SER A 208 -14.87 -1.11 -9.69
C SER A 208 -16.07 -0.28 -10.13
N HIS A 209 -15.92 1.04 -10.07
CA HIS A 209 -16.92 2.01 -10.49
C HIS A 209 -16.28 2.97 -11.49
N GLY A 210 -17.00 3.26 -12.57
CA GLY A 210 -16.56 4.22 -13.57
C GLY A 210 -16.59 5.62 -12.98
N PHE A 211 -15.60 6.44 -13.33
CA PHE A 211 -15.54 7.81 -12.88
C PHE A 211 -14.91 8.71 -13.95
N LYS A 212 -15.22 9.99 -13.85
CA LYS A 212 -14.60 11.06 -14.62
C LYS A 212 -14.13 12.15 -13.67
N VAL A 213 -12.85 12.50 -13.74
CA VAL A 213 -12.22 13.46 -12.83
C VAL A 213 -11.22 14.31 -13.61
N SER A 214 -11.30 15.63 -13.40
CA SER A 214 -10.37 16.62 -13.93
C SER A 214 -9.62 17.31 -12.80
N TYR A 215 -8.30 17.49 -12.94
CA TYR A 215 -7.44 18.19 -12.00
C TYR A 215 -6.52 19.16 -12.72
N HIS A 216 -6.52 20.42 -12.31
CA HIS A 216 -5.71 21.47 -12.92
C HIS A 216 -4.79 22.09 -11.88
N LEU A 217 -3.50 22.11 -12.20
CA LEU A 217 -2.48 22.93 -11.56
C LEU A 217 -1.97 23.95 -12.58
N LYS A 218 -1.24 24.97 -12.09
CA LYS A 218 -0.73 26.07 -12.92
C LYS A 218 0.03 25.62 -14.18
N HIS A 219 0.73 24.49 -14.12
CA HIS A 219 1.56 23.98 -15.22
C HIS A 219 1.26 22.52 -15.60
N SER A 220 0.14 21.97 -15.14
CA SER A 220 -0.23 20.58 -15.46
C SER A 220 -1.72 20.37 -15.32
N SER A 221 -2.31 19.67 -16.28
CA SER A 221 -3.70 19.24 -16.26
C SER A 221 -3.76 17.73 -16.33
N TRP A 222 -4.76 17.15 -15.68
CA TRP A 222 -5.09 15.75 -15.82
C TRP A 222 -6.57 15.56 -15.93
N ASP A 223 -6.94 14.77 -16.93
CA ASP A 223 -8.30 14.30 -17.14
C ASP A 223 -8.26 12.78 -17.13
N ILE A 224 -9.02 12.18 -16.23
CA ILE A 224 -9.20 10.74 -16.14
C ILE A 224 -10.66 10.46 -16.42
N ASP A 225 -10.90 9.70 -17.48
CA ASP A 225 -12.22 9.18 -17.81
C ASP A 225 -12.08 7.66 -17.93
N THR A 226 -12.74 6.93 -17.04
CA THR A 226 -12.73 5.45 -17.05
C THR A 226 -14.00 4.86 -17.64
N PHE A 227 -14.92 5.68 -18.13
CA PHE A 227 -16.07 5.21 -18.91
C PHE A 227 -15.57 4.94 -20.34
N GLU A 228 -15.29 3.67 -20.67
CA GLU A 228 -15.02 3.29 -22.06
C GLU A 228 -16.27 3.44 -22.94
N LYS A 229 -16.08 3.46 -24.27
CA LYS A 229 -17.14 3.53 -25.29
C LYS A 229 -18.27 2.49 -25.13
N ASP A 230 -18.05 1.41 -24.35
CA ASP A 230 -18.99 0.29 -24.18
C ASP A 230 -19.67 0.23 -22.79
N ASN A 231 -19.75 1.32 -22.02
CA ASN A 231 -20.40 1.35 -20.69
C ASN A 231 -19.81 0.40 -19.60
N ARG A 232 -18.59 -0.12 -19.80
CA ARG A 232 -17.90 -1.03 -18.84
C ARG A 232 -17.27 -0.34 -17.63
N GLY A 233 -17.87 0.74 -17.13
CA GLY A 233 -17.38 1.41 -15.92
C GLY A 233 -17.48 0.52 -14.66
N PHE A 234 -18.27 -0.55 -14.73
CA PHE A 234 -18.54 -1.42 -13.59
C PHE A 234 -17.99 -2.83 -13.83
N ALA A 235 -17.21 -3.34 -12.87
CA ALA A 235 -16.81 -4.73 -12.84
C ALA A 235 -16.84 -5.24 -11.39
N LYS A 236 -17.37 -6.45 -11.21
CA LYS A 236 -17.42 -7.13 -9.92
C LYS A 236 -16.56 -8.38 -9.98
N LEU A 237 -15.45 -8.34 -9.27
CA LEU A 237 -14.52 -9.45 -9.08
C LEU A 237 -14.77 -10.06 -7.70
N VAL A 238 -14.90 -11.37 -7.64
CA VAL A 238 -15.12 -12.10 -6.37
C VAL A 238 -14.07 -13.19 -6.23
N VAL A 239 -13.55 -13.34 -5.01
CA VAL A 239 -12.67 -14.43 -4.60
C VAL A 239 -13.33 -15.14 -3.43
N ASN A 240 -13.61 -16.41 -3.59
CA ASN A 240 -14.17 -17.28 -2.55
C ASN A 240 -13.07 -18.27 -2.12
N ALA A 241 -12.69 -18.24 -0.84
CA ALA A 241 -11.77 -19.22 -0.25
C ALA A 241 -12.55 -20.11 0.73
N TYR A 242 -12.62 -21.41 0.44
CA TYR A 242 -13.47 -22.36 1.17
C TYR A 242 -12.69 -23.04 2.30
N ALA A 243 -13.38 -23.37 3.40
CA ALA A 243 -12.80 -24.14 4.50
C ALA A 243 -12.69 -25.62 4.13
N THR A 244 -13.63 -26.09 3.33
CA THR A 244 -13.72 -27.45 2.84
C THR A 244 -14.22 -27.46 1.40
N PRO A 245 -13.48 -28.08 0.45
CA PRO A 245 -12.14 -28.65 0.63
C PRO A 245 -11.09 -27.56 0.88
N VAL A 246 -10.14 -27.84 1.77
CA VAL A 246 -9.06 -26.91 2.13
C VAL A 246 -8.26 -26.55 0.88
N GLY A 247 -7.96 -25.25 0.70
CA GLY A 247 -7.17 -24.76 -0.43
C GLY A 247 -7.96 -24.54 -1.72
N LYS A 248 -9.26 -24.88 -1.76
CA LYS A 248 -10.11 -24.50 -2.89
C LYS A 248 -10.36 -22.99 -2.88
N VAL A 249 -10.10 -22.36 -4.02
CA VAL A 249 -10.32 -20.93 -4.25
C VAL A 249 -10.99 -20.75 -5.61
N ASP A 250 -12.13 -20.08 -5.61
CA ASP A 250 -12.82 -19.69 -6.85
C ASP A 250 -12.58 -18.21 -7.14
N TYR A 251 -12.25 -17.90 -8.39
CA TYR A 251 -12.15 -16.53 -8.91
C TYR A 251 -13.31 -16.30 -9.88
N ILE A 252 -14.04 -15.19 -9.71
CA ILE A 252 -15.28 -14.93 -10.44
C ILE A 252 -15.27 -13.49 -10.95
N LEU A 253 -15.63 -13.28 -12.22
CA LEU A 253 -15.87 -11.97 -12.83
C LEU A 253 -17.34 -11.89 -13.27
N ASN A 254 -18.08 -10.93 -12.73
CA ASN A 254 -19.48 -10.67 -13.08
C ASN A 254 -20.39 -11.92 -13.06
N GLY A 255 -20.10 -12.85 -12.13
CA GLY A 255 -20.85 -14.10 -11.96
C GLY A 255 -20.24 -15.32 -12.67
N SER A 256 -19.31 -15.12 -13.60
CA SER A 256 -18.65 -16.21 -14.33
C SER A 256 -17.32 -16.60 -13.69
N LEU A 257 -17.09 -17.90 -13.51
CA LEU A 257 -15.79 -18.43 -13.05
C LEU A 257 -14.68 -18.07 -14.02
N MET A 258 -13.48 -17.83 -13.49
CA MET A 258 -12.28 -17.55 -14.26
C MET A 258 -11.03 -18.14 -13.59
N SER A 259 -9.93 -18.24 -14.33
CA SER A 259 -8.66 -18.65 -13.75
C SER A 259 -8.04 -17.53 -12.91
N GLN A 260 -7.17 -17.89 -11.95
CA GLN A 260 -6.41 -16.93 -11.15
C GLN A 260 -5.62 -15.94 -12.01
N GLY A 261 -4.95 -16.43 -13.07
CA GLY A 261 -4.15 -15.57 -13.95
C GLY A 261 -5.02 -14.55 -14.71
N ALA A 262 -6.20 -14.95 -15.16
CA ALA A 262 -7.15 -14.03 -15.80
C ALA A 262 -7.68 -12.99 -14.79
N PHE A 263 -7.97 -13.40 -13.56
CA PHE A 263 -8.35 -12.51 -12.47
C PHE A 263 -7.27 -11.47 -12.20
N GLN A 264 -6.01 -11.89 -12.04
CA GLN A 264 -4.89 -10.99 -11.74
C GLN A 264 -4.66 -9.97 -12.86
N LYS A 265 -4.68 -10.41 -14.13
CA LYS A 265 -4.56 -9.51 -15.29
C LYS A 265 -5.69 -8.47 -15.31
N PHE A 266 -6.93 -8.90 -15.06
CA PHE A 266 -8.07 -7.98 -15.04
C PHE A 266 -7.97 -7.00 -13.87
N PHE A 267 -7.63 -7.48 -12.66
CA PHE A 267 -7.43 -6.65 -11.48
C PHE A 267 -6.35 -5.58 -11.74
N GLN A 268 -5.17 -5.99 -12.23
CA GLN A 268 -4.06 -5.09 -12.52
C GLN A 268 -4.44 -4.02 -13.55
N TYR A 269 -5.13 -4.42 -14.62
CA TYR A 269 -5.54 -3.47 -15.66
C TYR A 269 -6.62 -2.50 -15.17
N THR A 270 -7.69 -3.01 -14.55
CA THR A 270 -8.89 -2.23 -14.22
C THR A 270 -8.71 -1.41 -12.94
N ILE A 271 -8.02 -1.95 -11.93
CA ILE A 271 -7.86 -1.30 -10.64
C ILE A 271 -6.50 -0.60 -10.58
N THR A 272 -5.38 -1.31 -10.74
CA THR A 272 -4.06 -0.68 -10.54
C THR A 272 -3.73 0.36 -11.61
N ARG A 273 -3.72 -0.04 -12.89
CA ARG A 273 -3.24 0.80 -14.00
C ARG A 273 -4.19 1.94 -14.34
N LYS A 274 -5.50 1.69 -14.36
CA LYS A 274 -6.50 2.70 -14.69
C LYS A 274 -6.76 3.70 -13.56
N THR A 275 -6.46 3.37 -12.30
CA THR A 275 -6.75 4.27 -11.16
C THR A 275 -5.50 4.61 -10.34
N PHE A 276 -4.89 3.66 -9.64
CA PHE A 276 -3.79 3.91 -8.71
C PHE A 276 -2.54 4.51 -9.38
N GLU A 277 -2.14 4.01 -10.55
CA GLU A 277 -1.02 4.61 -11.32
C GLU A 277 -1.30 6.06 -11.74
N LYS A 278 -2.58 6.40 -12.00
CA LYS A 278 -2.98 7.77 -12.35
C LYS A 278 -2.91 8.68 -11.12
N ILE A 279 -3.30 8.20 -9.94
CA ILE A 279 -3.14 8.92 -8.66
C ILE A 279 -1.65 9.16 -8.37
N ALA A 280 -0.78 8.17 -8.62
CA ALA A 280 0.66 8.32 -8.46
C ALA A 280 1.22 9.47 -9.32
N LYS A 281 0.68 9.68 -10.54
CA LYS A 281 1.05 10.83 -11.38
C LYS A 281 0.64 12.18 -10.77
N PHE A 282 -0.50 12.27 -10.08
CA PHE A 282 -0.90 13.50 -9.37
C PHE A 282 0.10 13.82 -8.27
N ILE A 283 0.45 12.81 -7.47
CA ILE A 283 1.43 12.97 -6.40
C ILE A 283 2.78 13.41 -6.97
N LYS A 284 3.25 12.78 -8.04
CA LYS A 284 4.54 13.14 -8.66
C LYS A 284 4.63 14.63 -8.99
N SER A 285 3.55 15.26 -9.48
CA SER A 285 3.56 16.71 -9.72
C SER A 285 3.55 17.55 -8.45
N HIS A 286 2.89 17.09 -7.38
CA HIS A 286 3.02 17.72 -6.06
C HIS A 286 4.42 17.55 -5.44
N LEU A 287 5.18 16.53 -5.85
CA LEU A 287 6.56 16.34 -5.43
C LEU A 287 7.56 17.19 -6.23
N HIS A 288 7.17 17.70 -7.40
CA HIS A 288 8.06 18.52 -8.23
C HIS A 288 8.43 19.85 -7.55
N VAL A 289 7.60 20.38 -6.66
CA VAL A 289 7.87 21.66 -5.95
C VAL A 289 8.92 21.57 -4.82
N PHE A 290 9.36 20.36 -4.49
CA PHE A 290 10.42 20.10 -3.50
C PHE A 290 11.81 20.41 -4.10
N PRO A 291 12.84 20.61 -3.26
CA PRO A 291 14.19 20.84 -3.77
C PRO A 291 14.63 19.65 -4.63
N THR A 292 15.45 19.94 -5.65
CA THR A 292 16.00 18.90 -6.50
C THR A 292 16.81 17.94 -5.62
N THR A 293 16.68 16.65 -5.86
CA THR A 293 17.54 15.64 -5.24
C THR A 293 18.32 15.02 -6.36
N SER A 294 19.21 15.82 -6.96
CA SER A 294 20.17 15.31 -7.93
C SER A 294 21.14 14.44 -7.13
N PHE A 295 20.96 13.13 -7.21
CA PHE A 295 21.96 12.18 -6.74
C PHE A 295 23.32 12.62 -7.29
N ARG A 296 24.32 12.86 -6.42
CA ARG A 296 25.71 12.62 -6.85
C ARG A 296 25.71 11.15 -7.29
N GLN A 297 25.84 10.93 -8.60
CA GLN A 297 25.56 9.68 -9.29
C GLN A 297 25.86 8.43 -8.44
N ALA A 298 24.80 7.72 -8.08
CA ALA A 298 24.81 6.28 -7.97
C ALA A 298 23.58 5.81 -8.75
N GLY A 299 23.78 5.55 -10.05
CA GLY A 299 22.88 4.85 -10.97
C GLY A 299 21.43 5.36 -11.05
N LEU A 300 21.03 5.87 -12.22
CA LEU A 300 19.62 5.92 -12.63
C LEU A 300 18.96 4.57 -12.27
N THR A 301 18.09 4.56 -11.26
CA THR A 301 17.31 3.36 -10.94
C THR A 301 16.33 3.16 -12.08
N ASN A 302 16.70 2.29 -13.02
CA ASN A 302 15.86 1.94 -14.15
C ASN A 302 14.61 1.24 -13.59
N THR A 303 13.48 1.95 -13.51
CA THR A 303 12.24 1.44 -12.91
C THR A 303 11.78 0.16 -13.60
N ARG A 304 12.03 0.04 -14.91
CA ARG A 304 11.78 -1.18 -15.67
C ARG A 304 12.64 -2.36 -15.18
N PHE A 305 13.92 -2.13 -14.90
CA PHE A 305 14.82 -3.15 -14.35
C PHE A 305 14.35 -3.64 -12.96
N LEU A 306 13.90 -2.71 -12.11
CA LEU A 306 13.33 -3.07 -10.80
C LEU A 306 12.04 -3.89 -10.93
N ASP A 307 11.16 -3.55 -11.88
CA ASP A 307 9.91 -4.26 -12.09
C ASP A 307 10.12 -5.66 -12.71
N GLU A 308 11.11 -5.81 -13.61
CA GLU A 308 11.51 -7.10 -14.15
C GLU A 308 12.10 -8.02 -13.05
N LEU A 309 12.92 -7.48 -12.14
CA LEU A 309 13.43 -8.23 -10.97
C LEU A 309 12.32 -8.66 -10.02
N LYS A 310 11.34 -7.79 -9.74
CA LYS A 310 10.18 -8.14 -8.91
C LYS A 310 9.36 -9.25 -9.55
N LEU A 311 9.13 -9.19 -10.87
CA LEU A 311 8.39 -10.22 -11.61
C LEU A 311 9.14 -11.55 -11.59
N ALA A 312 10.46 -11.53 -11.79
CA ALA A 312 11.31 -12.72 -11.70
C ALA A 312 11.26 -13.34 -10.28
N HIS A 313 11.30 -12.51 -9.23
CA HIS A 313 11.18 -12.97 -7.85
C HIS A 313 9.81 -13.60 -7.55
N ILE A 314 8.71 -12.98 -8.01
CA ILE A 314 7.36 -13.53 -7.88
C ILE A 314 7.25 -14.88 -8.59
N ARG A 315 7.81 -15.01 -9.79
CA ARG A 315 7.83 -16.27 -10.55
C ARG A 315 8.61 -17.37 -9.83
N LEU A 316 9.77 -17.02 -9.28
CA LEU A 316 10.62 -17.94 -8.51
C LEU A 316 9.92 -18.43 -7.23
N VAL A 317 9.37 -17.52 -6.42
CA VAL A 317 8.69 -17.85 -5.16
C VAL A 317 7.45 -18.72 -5.39
N ASN A 318 6.74 -18.50 -6.50
CA ASN A 318 5.53 -19.26 -6.83
C ASN A 318 5.82 -20.52 -7.67
N ASN A 319 7.09 -20.82 -7.97
CA ASN A 319 7.50 -21.96 -8.79
C ASN A 319 6.83 -21.98 -10.19
N THR A 320 6.62 -20.81 -10.78
CA THR A 320 5.99 -20.63 -12.10
C THR A 320 7.00 -20.09 -13.10
N GLU A 321 7.00 -20.61 -14.33
CA GLU A 321 7.82 -20.10 -15.44
C GLU A 321 9.34 -20.03 -15.10
N ILE A 322 9.88 -21.04 -14.41
CA ILE A 322 11.27 -21.08 -13.91
C ILE A 322 12.31 -20.86 -15.04
N ASN A 323 12.04 -21.37 -16.24
CA ASN A 323 12.92 -21.18 -17.39
C ASN A 323 13.04 -19.69 -17.77
N MET A 324 11.94 -18.93 -17.70
CA MET A 324 11.99 -17.49 -17.94
C MET A 324 12.77 -16.75 -16.85
N VAL A 325 12.73 -17.22 -15.60
CA VAL A 325 13.55 -16.65 -14.51
C VAL A 325 15.03 -16.91 -14.78
N LYS A 326 15.41 -18.13 -15.19
CA LYS A 326 16.78 -18.48 -15.57
C LYS A 326 17.28 -17.63 -16.74
N ASP A 327 16.46 -17.46 -17.77
CA ASP A 327 16.81 -16.64 -18.93
C ASP A 327 16.96 -15.16 -18.55
N THR A 328 16.08 -14.64 -17.70
CA THR A 328 16.17 -13.26 -17.18
C THR A 328 17.48 -13.05 -16.41
N VAL A 329 17.84 -13.98 -15.52
CA VAL A 329 19.10 -13.92 -14.76
C VAL A 329 20.31 -14.00 -15.69
N ARG A 330 20.29 -14.90 -16.70
CA ARG A 330 21.36 -15.03 -17.69
C ARG A 330 21.54 -13.75 -18.50
N GLN A 331 20.45 -13.11 -18.94
CA GLN A 331 20.51 -11.83 -19.64
C GLN A 331 21.14 -10.72 -18.79
N TYR A 332 20.86 -10.70 -17.48
CA TYR A 332 21.49 -9.74 -16.58
C TYR A 332 22.98 -10.02 -16.37
N ILE A 333 23.38 -11.28 -16.19
CA ILE A 333 24.79 -11.67 -16.10
C ILE A 333 25.54 -11.21 -17.36
N GLN A 334 25.01 -11.54 -18.54
CA GLN A 334 25.60 -11.15 -19.81
C GLN A 334 25.70 -9.63 -19.97
N ALA A 335 24.65 -8.88 -19.61
CA ALA A 335 24.67 -7.43 -19.67
C ALA A 335 25.69 -6.78 -18.70
N ILE A 336 25.96 -7.42 -17.56
CA ILE A 336 27.01 -6.99 -16.62
C ILE A 336 28.39 -7.28 -17.20
N GLU A 337 28.60 -8.48 -17.74
CA GLU A 337 29.87 -8.92 -18.36
C GLU A 337 30.24 -8.05 -19.57
N GLU A 338 29.25 -7.69 -20.39
CA GLU A 338 29.40 -6.79 -21.55
C GLU A 338 29.52 -5.31 -21.16
N GLY A 339 29.40 -4.98 -19.87
CA GLY A 339 29.54 -3.61 -19.35
C GLY A 339 28.36 -2.68 -19.67
N THR A 340 27.24 -3.20 -20.17
CA THR A 340 26.01 -2.43 -20.44
C THR A 340 25.23 -2.13 -19.15
N ILE A 341 25.34 -2.99 -18.14
CA ILE A 341 24.90 -2.73 -16.76
C ILE A 341 26.12 -2.57 -15.86
N LYS A 342 26.23 -1.43 -15.16
CA LYS A 342 27.26 -1.20 -14.14
C LYS A 342 26.65 -1.42 -12.75
N ILE A 343 27.27 -2.30 -11.95
CA ILE A 343 26.85 -2.57 -10.57
C ILE A 343 27.74 -1.81 -9.60
N ASP A 344 27.11 -1.02 -8.73
CA ASP A 344 27.73 -0.44 -7.53
C ASP A 344 27.23 -1.23 -6.32
N ASP A 345 27.99 -2.25 -5.91
CA ASP A 345 27.62 -3.11 -4.80
C ASP A 345 27.94 -2.45 -3.46
N ARG A 346 26.91 -1.87 -2.84
CA ARG A 346 26.97 -1.24 -1.52
C ARG A 346 26.37 -2.08 -0.40
N ARG A 347 26.18 -3.38 -0.64
CA ARG A 347 25.74 -4.29 0.43
C ARG A 347 26.83 -4.36 1.51
N PRO A 348 26.49 -4.59 2.79
CA PRO A 348 27.49 -4.87 3.81
C PRO A 348 28.37 -6.02 3.33
N LYS A 349 29.69 -5.86 3.39
CA LYS A 349 30.60 -6.96 3.10
C LYS A 349 30.34 -8.06 4.12
N GLU A 350 30.15 -9.29 3.62
CA GLU A 350 29.96 -10.48 4.45
C GLU A 350 31.15 -10.73 5.37
#